data_AF-A0A8S9W8W8-F1
#
_entry.id   AF-A0A8S9W8W8-F1
#
_cell.length_a   1.000
_cell.length_b   1.000
_cell.length_c   1.000
_cell.angle_alpha   90.00
_cell.angle_beta   90.00
_cell.angle_gamma   90.00
#
_symmetry.space_group_name_H-M   'P 1'
#
loop_
_entity.id
_entity.type
_entity.pdbx_description
1 polymer ?
#
loop_
_entity_poly.entity_id
_entity_poly.type
_entity_poly.pdbx_seq_one_letter_code
_entity_poly.pdbx_strand_id
1 'polypeptide(L)'
;MLKIITYVLGFLFLLIAAISYYFVTNGTITINIYTLAVTFSIALAILFFQVGRSIKTESTINELSKVPHIKKLIVEAKTEEEKIKVLEEEKEKIVEHIEIESKRMFLIKRLEDLDERLKDGYKLLTPLLNEIDILEKELKQINDSYSSSITLKEIEKIRDRIEAKREGKLFLKIGKKEYEINTEYLNFFPSFLREFIIAYIKLLNKISKRQKRKK
;
A
#
# COMPACT_ATOMS: atom_id res chain seq x y z
N MET A 1 1.53 24.83 -69.43
CA MET A 1 2.96 24.48 -69.59
C MET A 1 3.43 23.37 -68.65
N LEU A 2 3.13 23.41 -67.35
CA LEU A 2 3.60 22.39 -66.37
C LEU A 2 3.27 20.93 -66.75
N LYS A 3 2.05 20.66 -67.27
CA LYS A 3 1.66 19.32 -67.75
C LYS A 3 2.56 18.78 -68.85
N ILE A 4 2.88 19.63 -69.82
CA ILE A 4 3.73 19.26 -70.96
C ILE A 4 5.14 18.96 -70.43
N ILE A 5 5.64 19.78 -69.50
CA ILE A 5 6.93 19.56 -68.84
C ILE A 5 6.95 18.22 -68.08
N THR A 6 5.90 17.90 -67.30
CA THR A 6 5.82 16.62 -66.57
C THR A 6 5.73 15.40 -67.50
N TYR A 7 5.01 15.50 -68.62
CA TYR A 7 4.95 14.41 -69.61
C TYR A 7 6.27 14.25 -70.37
N VAL A 8 6.94 15.35 -70.70
CA VAL A 8 8.26 15.35 -71.34
C VAL A 8 9.31 14.74 -70.40
N LEU A 9 9.29 15.09 -69.10
CA LEU A 9 10.16 14.45 -68.11
C LEU A 9 9.89 12.95 -67.98
N GLY A 10 8.62 12.55 -67.88
CA GLY A 10 8.24 11.13 -67.80
C GLY A 10 8.71 10.33 -69.02
N PHE A 11 8.61 10.90 -70.22
CA PHE A 11 9.11 10.30 -71.45
C PHE A 11 10.65 10.22 -71.47
N LEU A 12 11.34 11.24 -70.95
CA LEU A 12 12.80 11.28 -70.88
C LEU A 12 13.36 10.16 -70.00
N PHE A 13 12.71 9.82 -68.88
CA PHE A 13 13.11 8.68 -68.04
C PHE A 13 12.94 7.33 -68.73
N LEU A 14 11.92 7.15 -69.57
CA LEU A 14 11.77 5.94 -70.38
C LEU A 14 12.87 5.82 -71.45
N LEU A 15 13.31 6.96 -72.00
CA LEU A 15 14.43 7.04 -72.93
C LEU A 15 15.76 6.65 -72.25
N ILE A 16 15.99 7.11 -71.02
CA ILE A 16 17.15 6.72 -70.21
C ILE A 16 17.15 5.20 -69.96
N ALA A 17 15.99 4.61 -69.66
CA ALA A 17 15.87 3.16 -69.51
C ALA A 17 16.22 2.41 -70.82
N ALA A 18 15.75 2.90 -71.97
CA ALA A 18 16.09 2.32 -73.28
C ALA A 18 17.58 2.43 -73.62
N ILE A 19 18.21 3.57 -73.30
CA ILE A 19 19.66 3.76 -73.49
C ILE A 19 20.45 2.82 -72.57
N SER A 20 20.02 2.65 -71.33
CA SER A 20 20.69 1.74 -70.39
C SER A 20 20.69 0.28 -70.86
N TYR A 21 19.66 -0.14 -71.62
CA TYR A 21 19.60 -1.48 -72.23
C TYR A 21 20.71 -1.69 -73.26
N TYR A 22 20.98 -0.69 -74.09
CA TYR A 22 22.06 -0.74 -75.09
C TYR A 22 23.45 -0.90 -74.45
N PHE A 23 23.69 -0.27 -73.29
CA PHE A 23 24.95 -0.39 -72.57
C PHE A 23 25.16 -1.79 -71.94
N VAL A 24 24.09 -2.47 -71.53
CA VAL A 24 24.17 -3.86 -71.06
C VAL A 24 24.47 -4.83 -72.19
N THR A 25 23.82 -4.67 -73.35
CA THR A 25 24.09 -5.53 -74.52
C THR A 25 25.53 -5.40 -75.02
N ASN A 26 26.17 -4.25 -74.81
CA ASN A 26 27.57 -4.02 -75.13
C ASN A 26 28.54 -4.43 -73.99
N GLY A 27 28.05 -5.05 -72.91
CA GLY A 27 28.88 -5.59 -71.82
C GLY A 27 29.52 -4.54 -70.90
N THR A 28 29.12 -3.27 -71.00
CA THR A 28 29.74 -2.17 -70.23
C THR A 28 29.21 -2.04 -68.80
N ILE A 29 28.00 -2.56 -68.54
CA ILE A 29 27.31 -2.45 -67.25
C ILE A 29 26.86 -3.85 -66.81
N THR A 30 27.00 -4.17 -65.53
CA THR A 30 26.51 -5.44 -64.97
C THR A 30 24.98 -5.47 -64.91
N ILE A 31 24.40 -6.65 -65.06
CA ILE A 31 22.94 -6.87 -65.08
C ILE A 31 22.26 -6.27 -63.84
N ASN A 32 22.92 -6.31 -62.67
CA ASN A 32 22.38 -5.78 -61.41
C ASN A 32 22.25 -4.25 -61.38
N ILE A 33 23.17 -3.53 -62.03
CA ILE A 33 23.11 -2.05 -62.09
C ILE A 33 22.02 -1.63 -63.08
N TYR A 34 21.83 -2.39 -64.16
CA TYR A 34 20.77 -2.16 -65.13
C TYR A 34 19.37 -2.37 -64.56
N THR A 35 19.14 -3.48 -63.85
CA THR A 35 17.83 -3.74 -63.25
C THR A 35 17.44 -2.63 -62.27
N LEU A 36 18.38 -2.14 -61.45
CA LEU A 36 18.16 -1.01 -60.56
C LEU A 36 17.82 0.28 -61.33
N ALA A 37 18.58 0.60 -62.38
CA ALA A 37 18.37 1.80 -63.19
C ALA A 37 17.02 1.80 -63.92
N VAL A 38 16.59 0.65 -64.44
CA VAL A 38 15.31 0.49 -65.13
C VAL A 38 14.15 0.58 -64.14
N THR A 39 14.22 -0.10 -63.00
CA THR A 39 13.16 -0.02 -61.98
C THR A 39 12.97 1.41 -61.48
N PHE A 40 14.08 2.13 -61.23
CA PHE A 40 14.03 3.52 -60.79
C PHE A 40 13.46 4.46 -61.87
N SER A 41 13.87 4.27 -63.13
CA SER A 41 13.39 5.08 -64.26
C SER A 41 11.90 4.87 -64.54
N ILE A 42 11.42 3.62 -64.46
CA ILE A 42 9.99 3.28 -64.62
C ILE A 42 9.18 3.87 -63.46
N ALA A 43 9.66 3.75 -62.21
CA ALA A 43 8.98 4.31 -61.05
C ALA A 43 8.84 5.84 -61.15
N LEU A 44 9.91 6.54 -61.55
CA LEU A 44 9.87 7.98 -61.76
C LEU A 44 8.95 8.38 -62.91
N ALA A 45 9.00 7.65 -64.03
CA ALA A 45 8.09 7.89 -65.15
C ALA A 45 6.63 7.79 -64.70
N ILE A 46 6.25 6.73 -63.96
CA ILE A 46 4.90 6.55 -63.44
C ILE A 46 4.49 7.72 -62.53
N LEU A 47 5.37 8.16 -61.61
CA LEU A 47 5.10 9.30 -60.74
C LEU A 47 4.87 10.58 -61.54
N PHE A 48 5.71 10.89 -62.54
CA PHE A 48 5.53 12.08 -63.38
C PHE A 48 4.27 12.00 -64.26
N PHE A 49 3.89 10.81 -64.75
CA PHE A 49 2.63 10.60 -65.45
C PHE A 49 1.41 10.78 -64.54
N GLN A 50 1.47 10.32 -63.29
CA GLN A 50 0.41 10.53 -62.30
C GLN A 50 0.26 12.00 -61.92
N VAL A 51 1.38 12.69 -61.66
CA VAL A 51 1.39 14.14 -61.38
C VAL A 51 0.89 14.93 -62.60
N GLY A 52 1.32 14.57 -63.81
CA GLY A 52 0.81 15.17 -65.06
C GLY A 52 -0.71 15.05 -65.21
N ARG A 53 -1.29 13.92 -64.77
CA ARG A 53 -2.74 13.69 -64.72
C ARG A 53 -3.43 14.47 -63.60
N SER A 54 -2.80 14.60 -62.42
CA SER A 54 -3.38 15.30 -61.26
C SER A 54 -3.34 16.82 -61.38
N ILE A 55 -2.49 17.39 -62.24
CA ILE A 55 -2.49 18.83 -62.58
C ILE A 55 -3.77 19.25 -63.35
N LYS A 56 -4.86 18.46 -63.34
CA LYS A 56 -6.20 18.93 -63.70
C LYS A 56 -6.74 19.90 -62.63
N THR A 57 -6.19 21.11 -62.70
CA THR A 57 -6.89 22.40 -62.78
C THR A 57 -8.11 22.57 -61.87
N GLU A 58 -7.92 23.35 -60.81
CA GLU A 58 -8.98 24.11 -60.11
C GLU A 58 -10.02 24.70 -61.08
N SER A 59 -9.64 25.08 -62.30
CA SER A 59 -10.59 25.58 -63.31
C SER A 59 -11.62 24.55 -63.78
N THR A 60 -11.29 23.25 -63.85
CA THR A 60 -12.23 22.19 -64.24
C THR A 60 -13.16 21.83 -63.08
N ILE A 61 -12.67 21.88 -61.84
CA ILE A 61 -13.48 21.77 -60.62
C ILE A 61 -14.44 22.96 -60.52
N ASN A 62 -13.98 24.17 -60.89
CA ASN A 62 -14.79 25.39 -60.87
C ASN A 62 -15.77 25.50 -62.06
N GLU A 63 -15.58 24.74 -63.13
CA GLU A 63 -16.57 24.56 -64.20
C GLU A 63 -17.58 23.45 -63.88
N LEU A 64 -17.14 22.35 -63.25
CA LEU A 64 -18.03 21.30 -62.75
C LEU A 64 -18.92 21.80 -61.59
N SER A 65 -18.42 22.70 -60.73
CA SER A 65 -19.21 23.35 -59.68
C SER A 65 -20.33 24.26 -60.22
N LYS A 66 -20.30 24.62 -61.52
CA LYS A 66 -21.41 25.35 -62.18
C LYS A 66 -22.57 24.44 -62.56
N VAL A 67 -22.39 23.12 -62.52
CA VAL A 67 -23.46 22.14 -62.73
C VAL A 67 -24.37 22.13 -61.49
N PRO A 68 -25.69 22.36 -61.63
CA PRO A 68 -26.61 22.47 -60.48
C PRO A 68 -26.57 21.26 -59.53
N HIS A 69 -26.37 20.06 -60.08
CA HIS A 69 -26.29 18.83 -59.31
C HIS A 69 -25.03 18.76 -58.43
N ILE A 70 -23.89 19.29 -58.90
CA ILE A 70 -22.64 19.32 -58.14
C ILE A 70 -22.71 20.39 -57.04
N LYS A 71 -23.38 21.52 -57.30
CA LYS A 71 -23.69 22.50 -56.24
C LYS A 71 -24.51 21.89 -55.10
N LYS A 72 -25.54 21.09 -55.42
CA LYS A 72 -26.30 20.35 -54.40
C LYS A 72 -25.41 19.41 -53.59
N LEU A 73 -24.57 18.61 -54.27
CA LEU A 73 -23.64 17.70 -53.60
C LEU A 73 -22.63 18.43 -52.70
N ILE A 74 -22.15 19.61 -53.10
CA ILE A 74 -21.25 20.43 -52.27
C ILE A 74 -21.96 20.99 -51.05
N VAL A 75 -23.21 21.45 -51.19
CA VAL A 75 -24.01 21.93 -50.05
C VAL A 75 -24.32 20.79 -49.10
N GLU A 76 -24.72 19.62 -49.63
CA GLU A 76 -24.94 18.41 -48.84
C GLU A 76 -23.67 17.99 -48.09
N ALA A 77 -22.51 17.96 -48.76
CA ALA A 77 -21.24 17.64 -48.13
C ALA A 77 -20.86 18.62 -47.00
N LYS A 78 -21.11 19.92 -47.18
CA LYS A 78 -20.90 20.93 -46.12
C LYS A 78 -21.83 20.74 -44.93
N THR A 79 -23.09 20.42 -45.17
CA THR A 79 -24.05 20.13 -44.10
C THR A 79 -23.68 18.85 -43.36
N GLU A 80 -23.19 17.83 -44.06
CA GLU A 80 -22.68 16.61 -43.43
C GLU A 80 -21.38 16.87 -42.64
N GLU A 81 -20.47 17.74 -43.11
CA GLU A 81 -19.31 18.20 -42.32
C GLU A 81 -19.74 18.91 -41.02
N GLU A 82 -20.74 19.80 -41.07
CA GLU A 82 -21.28 20.44 -39.88
C GLU A 82 -21.88 19.42 -38.90
N LYS A 83 -22.62 18.42 -39.40
CA LYS A 83 -23.13 17.32 -38.57
C LYS A 83 -22.01 16.50 -37.93
N ILE A 84 -20.97 16.17 -38.70
CA ILE A 84 -19.81 15.44 -38.18
C ILE A 84 -19.16 16.23 -37.05
N LYS A 85 -18.98 17.54 -37.23
CA LYS A 85 -18.41 18.40 -36.20
C LYS A 85 -19.24 18.42 -34.92
N VAL A 86 -20.57 18.54 -35.04
CA VAL A 86 -21.47 18.48 -33.88
C VAL A 86 -21.38 17.11 -33.19
N LEU A 87 -21.33 16.02 -33.95
CA LEU A 87 -21.18 14.67 -33.40
C LEU A 87 -19.82 14.46 -32.72
N GLU A 88 -18.74 15.08 -33.22
CA GLU A 88 -17.44 15.07 -32.55
C GLU A 88 -17.47 15.81 -31.21
N GLU A 89 -18.10 16.99 -31.16
CA GLU A 89 -18.30 17.75 -29.92
C GLU A 89 -19.18 16.97 -28.92
N GLU A 90 -20.25 16.31 -29.38
CA GLU A 90 -21.08 15.44 -28.53
C GLU A 90 -20.32 14.23 -28.02
N LYS A 91 -19.49 13.60 -28.86
CA LYS A 91 -18.62 12.48 -28.47
C LYS A 91 -17.65 12.91 -27.38
N GLU A 92 -17.00 14.07 -27.50
CA GLU A 92 -16.09 14.58 -26.47
C GLU A 92 -16.80 14.78 -25.13
N LYS A 93 -18.01 15.37 -25.14
CA LYS A 93 -18.83 15.52 -23.93
C LYS A 93 -19.21 14.17 -23.31
N ILE A 94 -19.52 13.17 -24.12
CA ILE A 94 -19.84 11.81 -23.63
C ILE A 94 -18.60 11.18 -23.00
N VAL A 95 -17.43 11.33 -23.60
CA VAL A 95 -16.17 10.83 -23.03
C VAL A 95 -15.90 11.47 -21.67
N GLU A 96 -16.03 12.79 -21.56
CA GLU A 96 -15.89 13.52 -20.30
C GLU A 96 -16.88 13.00 -19.24
N HIS A 97 -18.14 12.79 -19.62
CA HIS A 97 -19.15 12.26 -18.71
C HIS A 97 -18.81 10.85 -18.21
N ILE A 98 -18.33 9.98 -19.11
CA ILE A 98 -17.89 8.62 -18.76
C ILE A 98 -16.71 8.67 -17.79
N GLU A 99 -15.74 9.56 -18.00
CA GLU A 99 -14.60 9.71 -17.08
C GLU A 99 -15.05 10.14 -15.68
N ILE A 100 -15.97 11.10 -15.60
CA ILE A 100 -16.51 11.60 -14.33
C ILE A 100 -17.28 10.49 -13.61
N GLU A 101 -18.19 9.80 -14.30
CA GLU A 101 -18.96 8.70 -13.69
C GLU A 101 -18.08 7.51 -13.30
N SER A 102 -17.03 7.22 -14.08
CA SER A 102 -16.05 6.19 -13.72
C SER A 102 -15.30 6.54 -12.43
N LYS A 103 -14.86 7.81 -12.30
CA LYS A 103 -14.23 8.31 -11.06
C LYS A 103 -15.20 8.25 -9.88
N ARG A 104 -16.45 8.66 -10.09
CA ARG A 104 -17.50 8.61 -9.07
C ARG A 104 -17.74 7.18 -8.59
N MET A 105 -17.90 6.23 -9.51
CA MET A 105 -18.13 4.83 -9.18
C MET A 105 -16.93 4.21 -8.44
N PHE A 106 -15.70 4.57 -8.84
CA PHE A 106 -14.50 4.16 -8.11
C PHE A 106 -14.50 4.70 -6.67
N LEU A 107 -14.82 5.98 -6.47
CA LEU A 107 -14.86 6.59 -5.14
C LEU A 107 -15.95 5.97 -4.25
N ILE A 108 -17.14 5.69 -4.81
CA ILE A 108 -18.21 5.01 -4.08
C ILE A 108 -17.74 3.62 -3.62
N LYS A 109 -17.18 2.82 -4.53
CA LYS A 109 -16.68 1.49 -4.20
C LYS A 109 -15.57 1.53 -3.15
N ARG A 110 -14.71 2.56 -3.22
CA ARG A 110 -13.65 2.75 -2.22
C ARG A 110 -14.23 3.13 -0.85
N LEU A 111 -15.30 3.93 -0.82
CA LEU A 111 -16.00 4.28 0.41
C LEU A 111 -16.67 3.04 1.02
N GLU A 112 -17.31 2.20 0.22
CA GLU A 112 -17.91 0.94 0.66
C GLU A 112 -16.88 -0.02 1.26
N ASP A 113 -15.72 -0.22 0.60
CA ASP A 113 -14.61 -1.03 1.12
C ASP A 113 -14.06 -0.48 2.45
N LEU A 114 -13.99 0.85 2.62
CA LEU A 114 -13.59 1.46 3.89
C LEU A 114 -14.64 1.27 4.99
N ASP A 115 -15.92 1.39 4.68
CA ASP A 115 -17.02 1.18 5.64
C ASP A 115 -17.06 -0.28 6.12
N GLU A 116 -16.86 -1.24 5.21
CA GLU A 116 -16.76 -2.66 5.56
C GLU A 116 -15.58 -2.94 6.50
N ARG A 117 -14.40 -2.39 6.19
CA ARG A 117 -13.22 -2.50 7.08
C ARG A 117 -13.45 -1.89 8.45
N LEU A 118 -14.14 -0.74 8.52
CA LEU A 118 -14.48 -0.12 9.80
C LEU A 118 -15.42 -1.01 10.62
N LYS A 119 -16.46 -1.57 9.98
CA LYS A 119 -17.38 -2.52 10.63
C LYS A 119 -16.65 -3.73 11.19
N ASP A 120 -15.72 -4.30 10.42
CA ASP A 120 -14.91 -5.42 10.89
C ASP A 120 -13.98 -5.02 12.04
N GLY A 121 -13.40 -3.82 11.99
CA GLY A 121 -12.66 -3.24 13.12
C GLY A 121 -13.50 -3.14 14.38
N TYR A 122 -14.75 -2.64 14.30
CA TYR A 122 -15.66 -2.56 15.45
C TYR A 122 -16.06 -3.94 15.99
N LYS A 123 -16.26 -4.93 15.12
CA LYS A 123 -16.52 -6.32 15.53
C LYS A 123 -15.36 -6.90 16.34
N LEU A 124 -14.12 -6.52 16.03
CA LEU A 124 -12.93 -6.94 16.80
C LEU A 124 -12.74 -6.13 18.09
N LEU A 125 -13.10 -4.85 18.08
CA LEU A 125 -12.94 -3.97 19.26
C LEU A 125 -13.85 -4.38 20.42
N THR A 126 -15.08 -4.80 20.10
CA THR A 126 -16.10 -5.15 21.09
C THR A 126 -15.69 -6.32 22.01
N PRO A 127 -15.21 -7.47 21.51
CA PRO A 127 -14.74 -8.56 22.37
C PRO A 127 -13.48 -8.18 23.15
N LEU A 128 -12.58 -7.37 22.59
CA LEU A 128 -11.39 -6.88 23.32
C LEU A 128 -11.78 -6.01 24.53
N LEU A 129 -12.75 -5.12 24.36
CA LEU A 129 -13.28 -4.32 25.48
C LEU A 129 -13.92 -5.19 26.56
N ASN A 130 -14.66 -6.23 26.16
CA ASN A 130 -15.23 -7.19 27.12
C ASN A 130 -14.13 -7.97 27.86
N GLU A 131 -13.04 -8.34 27.17
CA GLU A 131 -11.90 -9.03 27.76
C GLU A 131 -11.18 -8.14 28.80
N ILE A 132 -11.00 -6.85 28.48
CA ILE A 132 -10.46 -5.86 29.42
C ILE A 132 -11.34 -5.77 30.68
N ASP A 133 -12.67 -5.66 30.52
CA ASP A 133 -13.61 -5.61 31.63
C ASP A 133 -13.55 -6.86 32.52
N ILE A 134 -13.34 -8.04 31.92
CA ILE A 134 -13.17 -9.30 32.65
C ILE A 134 -11.87 -9.27 33.45
N LEU A 135 -10.76 -8.90 32.80
CA LEU A 135 -9.44 -8.82 33.44
C LEU A 135 -9.42 -7.80 34.59
N GLU A 136 -10.10 -6.66 34.45
CA GLU A 136 -10.23 -5.68 35.53
C GLU A 136 -10.99 -6.26 36.73
N LYS A 137 -12.07 -7.00 36.49
CA LYS A 137 -12.82 -7.68 37.57
C LYS A 137 -11.96 -8.74 38.26
N GLU A 138 -11.20 -9.53 37.50
CA GLU A 138 -10.28 -10.53 38.04
C GLU A 138 -9.18 -9.88 38.88
N LEU A 139 -8.54 -8.81 38.38
CA LEU A 139 -7.55 -8.03 39.12
C LEU A 139 -8.12 -7.47 40.42
N LYS A 140 -9.35 -6.95 40.39
CA LYS A 140 -10.02 -6.45 41.58
C LYS A 140 -10.27 -7.56 42.60
N GLN A 141 -10.76 -8.72 42.16
CA GLN A 141 -10.95 -9.88 43.05
C GLN A 141 -9.64 -10.36 43.67
N ILE A 142 -8.55 -10.40 42.90
CA ILE A 142 -7.22 -10.74 43.40
C ILE A 142 -6.79 -9.71 44.45
N ASN A 143 -6.91 -8.42 44.16
CA ASN A 143 -6.55 -7.35 45.10
C ASN A 143 -7.39 -7.39 46.39
N ASP A 144 -8.70 -7.65 46.28
CA ASP A 144 -9.60 -7.80 47.43
C ASP A 144 -9.23 -9.05 48.25
N SER A 145 -8.80 -10.13 47.58
CA SER A 145 -8.29 -11.35 48.23
C SER A 145 -6.96 -11.11 48.94
N TYR A 146 -6.01 -10.39 48.34
CA TYR A 146 -4.75 -9.98 48.98
C TYR A 146 -4.97 -9.01 50.14
N SER A 147 -5.93 -8.08 49.99
CA SER A 147 -6.33 -7.11 51.01
C SER A 147 -7.19 -7.72 52.12
N SER A 148 -7.64 -8.97 51.95
CA SER A 148 -8.27 -9.70 53.04
C SER A 148 -7.30 -9.73 54.23
N SER A 149 -7.79 -9.24 55.37
CA SER A 149 -7.00 -8.85 56.55
C SER A 149 -6.04 -9.91 57.12
N ILE A 150 -6.08 -11.14 56.62
CA ILE A 150 -5.24 -12.26 57.06
C ILE A 150 -3.81 -12.08 56.54
N THR A 151 -3.61 -11.74 55.26
CA THR A 151 -2.27 -11.62 54.66
C THR A 151 -1.52 -10.40 55.17
N LEU A 152 -2.19 -9.24 55.26
CA LEU A 152 -1.59 -8.00 55.76
C LEU A 152 -1.24 -8.10 57.26
N LYS A 153 -2.12 -8.66 58.10
CA LYS A 153 -1.81 -8.88 59.53
C LYS A 153 -0.68 -9.88 59.75
N GLU A 154 -0.53 -10.88 58.87
CA GLU A 154 0.59 -11.82 58.94
C GLU A 154 1.91 -11.17 58.51
N ILE A 155 1.89 -10.33 57.47
CA ILE A 155 3.05 -9.55 57.03
C ILE A 155 3.46 -8.54 58.11
N GLU A 156 2.52 -7.83 58.72
CA GLU A 156 2.79 -6.94 59.87
C GLU A 156 3.40 -7.69 61.04
N LYS A 157 2.83 -8.84 61.44
CA LYS A 157 3.42 -9.69 62.50
C LYS A 157 4.83 -10.17 62.17
N ILE A 158 5.13 -10.43 60.90
CA ILE A 158 6.48 -10.80 60.47
C ILE A 158 7.41 -9.58 60.53
N ARG A 159 6.95 -8.41 60.10
CA ARG A 159 7.70 -7.14 60.17
C ARG A 159 8.03 -6.80 61.62
N ASP A 160 7.05 -6.83 62.52
CA ASP A 160 7.22 -6.57 63.96
C ASP A 160 8.24 -7.53 64.59
N ARG A 161 8.20 -8.81 64.22
CA ARG A 161 9.19 -9.80 64.68
C ARG A 161 10.60 -9.53 64.17
N ILE A 162 10.74 -9.05 62.93
CA ILE A 162 12.04 -8.71 62.34
C ILE A 162 12.62 -7.47 63.05
N GLU A 163 11.78 -6.46 63.29
CA GLU A 163 12.15 -5.21 63.94
C GLU A 163 12.54 -5.44 65.42
N ALA A 164 11.72 -6.15 66.18
CA ALA A 164 12.04 -6.54 67.56
C ALA A 164 13.32 -7.39 67.66
N LYS A 165 13.62 -8.23 66.66
CA LYS A 165 14.88 -8.99 66.61
C LYS A 165 16.09 -8.07 66.31
N ARG A 166 15.92 -7.02 65.50
CA ARG A 166 16.96 -5.99 65.28
C ARG A 166 17.24 -5.20 66.56
N GLU A 167 16.21 -4.93 67.35
CA GLU A 167 16.31 -4.30 68.69
C GLU A 167 16.85 -5.25 69.78
N GLY A 168 17.28 -6.46 69.41
CA GLY A 168 17.87 -7.42 70.34
C GLY A 168 16.87 -8.13 71.26
N LYS A 169 15.56 -8.03 71.03
CA LYS A 169 14.53 -8.67 71.86
C LYS A 169 14.41 -10.17 71.56
N LEU A 170 14.06 -10.95 72.59
CA LEU A 170 13.88 -12.40 72.50
C LEU A 170 12.41 -12.78 72.64
N PHE A 171 11.95 -13.68 71.78
CA PHE A 171 10.58 -14.21 71.84
C PHE A 171 10.58 -15.61 72.45
N LEU A 172 9.76 -15.81 73.48
CA LEU A 172 9.52 -17.11 74.10
C LEU A 172 8.11 -17.59 73.76
N LYS A 173 8.00 -18.74 73.11
CA LYS A 173 6.69 -19.32 72.76
C LYS A 173 6.32 -20.46 73.70
N ILE A 174 5.31 -20.22 74.56
CA ILE A 174 4.74 -21.21 75.46
C ILE A 174 3.32 -21.54 75.00
N GLY A 175 3.12 -22.74 74.44
CA GLY A 175 1.82 -23.17 73.92
C GLY A 175 1.30 -22.29 72.77
N LYS A 176 0.13 -21.65 72.96
CA LYS A 176 -0.50 -20.73 72.00
C LYS A 176 -0.09 -19.26 72.18
N LYS A 177 0.59 -18.90 73.27
CA LYS A 177 1.01 -17.51 73.57
C LYS A 177 2.49 -17.29 73.25
N GLU A 178 2.82 -16.08 72.82
CA GLU A 178 4.18 -15.63 72.51
C GLU A 178 4.49 -14.44 73.42
N TYR A 179 5.62 -14.50 74.13
CA TYR A 179 6.06 -13.50 75.09
C TYR A 179 7.32 -12.80 74.55
N GLU A 180 7.31 -11.47 74.51
CA GLU A 180 8.45 -10.63 74.15
C GLU A 180 9.26 -10.31 75.41
N ILE A 181 10.57 -10.55 75.34
CA ILE A 181 11.52 -10.32 76.43
C ILE A 181 12.54 -9.31 75.92
N ASN A 182 12.52 -8.08 76.45
CA ASN A 182 13.56 -7.11 76.17
C ASN A 182 14.86 -7.56 76.85
N THR A 183 15.91 -7.76 76.06
CA THR A 183 17.21 -8.23 76.56
C THR A 183 18.01 -7.17 77.29
N GLU A 184 17.61 -5.89 77.21
CA GLU A 184 18.16 -4.83 78.05
C GLU A 184 17.90 -5.09 79.52
N TYR A 185 16.74 -5.64 79.90
CA TYR A 185 16.49 -6.06 81.29
C TYR A 185 17.41 -7.18 81.76
N LEU A 186 17.99 -7.96 80.83
CA LEU A 186 18.97 -8.98 81.17
C LEU A 186 20.36 -8.41 81.44
N ASN A 187 20.62 -7.14 81.09
CA ASN A 187 21.88 -6.46 81.40
C ASN A 187 22.00 -6.12 82.90
N PHE A 188 20.90 -6.14 83.66
CA PHE A 188 20.93 -5.98 85.12
C PHE A 188 21.48 -7.20 85.86
N PHE A 189 21.60 -8.35 85.19
CA PHE A 189 22.12 -9.57 85.79
C PHE A 189 23.62 -9.73 85.51
N PRO A 190 24.38 -10.34 86.44
CA PRO A 190 25.75 -10.78 86.20
C PRO A 190 25.88 -11.58 84.89
N SER A 191 26.99 -11.41 84.17
CA SER A 191 27.23 -11.96 82.83
C SER A 191 26.95 -13.48 82.73
N PHE A 192 27.38 -14.26 83.72
CA PHE A 192 27.15 -15.71 83.75
C PHE A 192 25.67 -16.09 83.83
N LEU A 193 24.87 -15.36 84.61
CA LEU A 193 23.42 -15.59 84.71
C LEU A 193 22.70 -15.16 83.43
N ARG A 194 23.12 -14.04 82.83
CA ARG A 194 22.58 -13.54 81.56
C ARG A 194 22.76 -14.58 80.45
N GLU A 195 23.97 -15.09 80.27
CA GLU A 195 24.26 -16.10 79.24
C GLU A 195 23.48 -17.39 79.48
N PHE A 196 23.37 -17.82 80.74
CA PHE A 196 22.59 -18.98 81.12
C PHE A 196 21.09 -18.83 80.79
N ILE A 197 20.48 -17.69 81.13
CA ILE A 197 19.07 -17.38 80.85
C ILE A 197 18.82 -17.36 79.32
N ILE A 198 19.70 -16.71 78.56
CA ILE A 198 19.59 -16.66 77.09
C ILE A 198 19.72 -18.07 76.48
N ALA A 199 20.68 -18.87 76.94
CA ALA A 199 20.86 -20.24 76.49
C ALA A 199 19.65 -21.11 76.81
N TYR A 200 19.09 -20.96 78.01
CA TYR A 200 17.90 -21.68 78.45
C TYR A 200 16.66 -21.35 77.61
N ILE A 201 16.41 -20.05 77.36
CA ILE A 201 15.32 -19.59 76.47
C ILE A 201 15.49 -20.15 75.06
N LYS A 202 16.72 -20.14 74.50
CA LYS A 202 17.01 -20.72 73.18
C LYS A 202 16.74 -22.23 73.15
N LEU A 203 17.09 -22.96 74.22
CA LEU A 203 16.88 -24.40 74.33
C LEU A 203 15.39 -24.75 74.39
N LEU A 204 14.60 -24.03 75.20
CA LEU A 204 13.14 -24.17 75.27
C LEU A 204 12.47 -23.94 73.91
N ASN A 205 12.88 -22.89 73.19
CA ASN A 205 12.38 -22.61 71.85
C ASN A 205 12.74 -23.72 70.84
N LYS A 206 13.92 -24.33 70.96
CA LYS A 206 14.35 -25.45 70.10
C LYS A 206 13.50 -26.70 70.34
N ILE A 207 13.16 -26.99 71.58
CA ILE A 207 12.28 -28.11 71.96
C ILE A 207 10.85 -27.88 71.44
N SER A 208 10.30 -26.69 71.66
CA SER A 208 8.97 -26.29 71.19
C SER A 208 8.82 -26.42 69.66
N LYS A 209 9.84 -25.99 68.89
CA LYS A 209 9.87 -26.17 67.42
C LYS A 209 9.91 -27.64 66.99
N ARG A 210 10.59 -28.52 67.73
CA ARG A 210 10.67 -29.96 67.41
C ARG A 210 9.35 -30.70 67.64
N GLN A 211 8.59 -30.34 68.69
CA GLN A 211 7.29 -30.95 68.95
C GLN A 211 6.25 -30.60 67.87
N LYS A 212 6.32 -29.40 67.28
CA LYS A 212 5.45 -29.00 66.16
C LYS A 212 5.73 -29.71 64.83
N ARG A 213 6.90 -30.32 64.65
CA ARG A 213 7.26 -31.06 63.41
C ARG A 213 6.89 -32.55 63.46
N LYS A 214 6.47 -33.06 64.62
CA LYS A 214 6.04 -34.47 64.81
C LYS A 214 4.51 -34.63 64.81
N LYS A 215 3.76 -33.54 64.67
CA LYS A 215 2.34 -33.50 64.35
C LYS A 215 2.18 -32.98 62.94
#